data_AF-A0AAV4JAX7-F1
#
_entry.id   AF-A0AAV4JAX7-F1
#
_cell.length_a   1.000
_cell.length_b   1.000
_cell.length_c   1.000
_cell.angle_alpha   90.00
_cell.angle_beta   90.00
_cell.angle_gamma   90.00
#
_symmetry.space_group_name_H-M   'P 1'
#
loop_
_entity.id
_entity.type
_entity.pdbx_description
1 polymer ?
#
loop_
_entity_poly.entity_id
_entity_poly.type
_entity_poly.pdbx_seq_one_letter_code
_entity_poly.pdbx_strand_id
1 'polypeptide(L)'
;MTKFIEELIARGVFVKEVNSNNVSYHSHFMQPVSVRFKKALDKYLTSKNLRSKKWISTSVPEHSWDSPLARYATSDYQANNLKSPVLFYEGLQKVPKNAIIIEVAPIGLLQSVIKRTVGPDCISVSLQKRNYDNNLEFFFTALGKSTTKLTGSCVRLPGAGMEDTGYP
;
A
#
# COMPACT_ATOMS: atom_id res chain seq x y z
N MET A 1 -14.14 6.60 -18.74
CA MET A 1 -13.53 7.03 -17.47
C MET A 1 -13.63 8.55 -17.32
N THR A 2 -13.09 9.36 -18.24
CA THR A 2 -13.12 10.83 -18.19
C THR A 2 -14.50 11.43 -17.90
N LYS A 3 -15.53 11.08 -18.69
CA LYS A 3 -16.91 11.56 -18.44
C LYS A 3 -17.43 11.23 -17.03
N PHE A 4 -17.14 10.02 -16.54
CA PHE A 4 -17.56 9.59 -15.21
C PHE A 4 -16.81 10.34 -14.10
N ILE A 5 -15.53 10.66 -14.30
CA ILE A 5 -14.76 11.51 -13.39
C ILE A 5 -15.38 12.92 -13.32
N GLU A 6 -15.70 13.51 -14.47
CA GLU A 6 -16.35 14.83 -14.55
C GLU A 6 -17.69 14.84 -13.80
N GLU A 7 -18.51 13.81 -13.99
CA GLU A 7 -19.78 13.63 -13.26
C GLU A 7 -19.59 13.53 -11.74
N LEU A 8 -18.57 12.81 -11.27
CA LEU A 8 -18.27 12.69 -9.84
C LEU A 8 -17.78 14.00 -9.24
N ILE A 9 -16.91 14.72 -9.95
CA ILE A 9 -16.42 16.04 -9.53
C ILE A 9 -17.59 17.03 -9.45
N ALA A 10 -18.48 17.04 -10.44
CA ALA A 10 -19.67 17.90 -10.45
C ALA A 10 -20.61 17.63 -9.25
N ARG A 11 -20.58 16.42 -8.70
CA ARG A 11 -21.34 16.02 -7.50
C ARG A 11 -20.61 16.30 -6.19
N GLY A 12 -19.43 16.92 -6.22
CA GLY A 12 -18.61 17.18 -5.04
C GLY A 12 -17.93 15.94 -4.45
N VAL A 13 -17.82 14.84 -5.22
CA VAL A 13 -17.11 13.63 -4.79
C VAL A 13 -15.61 13.83 -4.99
N PHE A 14 -14.81 13.50 -3.98
CA PHE A 14 -13.35 13.54 -4.09
C PHE A 14 -12.86 12.54 -5.14
N VAL A 15 -12.18 13.03 -6.17
CA VAL A 15 -11.53 12.22 -7.20
C VAL A 15 -10.06 12.61 -7.29
N LYS A 16 -9.19 11.61 -7.26
CA LYS A 16 -7.77 11.77 -7.54
C LYS A 16 -7.34 10.71 -8.52
N GLU A 17 -6.93 11.15 -9.70
CA GLU A 17 -6.42 10.26 -10.73
C GLU A 17 -5.06 9.67 -10.33
N VAL A 18 -4.84 8.42 -10.74
CA VAL A 18 -3.59 7.70 -10.55
C VAL A 18 -3.03 7.40 -11.93
N ASN A 19 -1.79 7.86 -12.19
CA ASN A 19 -1.12 7.53 -13.44
C ASN A 19 -0.87 6.02 -13.50
N SER A 20 -1.61 5.36 -14.39
CA SER A 20 -1.55 3.93 -14.66
C SER A 20 -1.02 3.62 -16.06
N ASN A 21 -0.42 4.61 -16.75
CA ASN A 21 0.04 4.51 -18.14
C ASN A 21 -1.05 3.98 -19.08
N ASN A 22 -2.31 4.40 -18.89
CA ASN A 22 -3.48 3.94 -19.62
C ASN A 22 -3.78 2.43 -19.49
N VAL A 23 -3.35 1.79 -18.39
CA VAL A 23 -3.61 0.37 -18.11
C VAL A 23 -4.57 0.20 -16.93
N SER A 24 -5.67 -0.52 -17.17
CA SER A 24 -6.67 -0.84 -16.14
C SER A 24 -6.26 -2.08 -15.33
N TYR A 25 -5.31 -1.93 -14.41
CA TYR A 25 -4.91 -2.99 -13.47
C TYR A 25 -6.08 -3.46 -12.59
N HIS A 26 -5.99 -4.68 -12.04
CA HIS A 26 -6.99 -5.24 -11.12
C HIS A 26 -8.43 -5.28 -11.69
N SER A 27 -8.54 -5.41 -13.02
CA SER A 27 -9.81 -5.48 -13.74
C SER A 27 -9.87 -6.72 -14.64
N HIS A 28 -11.04 -6.99 -15.22
CA HIS A 28 -11.20 -8.09 -16.17
C HIS A 28 -10.27 -7.96 -17.40
N PHE A 29 -9.80 -6.76 -17.75
CA PHE A 29 -8.87 -6.55 -18.85
C PHE A 29 -7.51 -7.22 -18.62
N MET A 30 -7.16 -7.50 -17.36
CA MET A 30 -5.90 -8.16 -17.02
C MET A 30 -5.95 -9.68 -17.20
N GLN A 31 -7.11 -10.30 -17.47
CA GLN A 31 -7.23 -11.75 -17.65
C GLN A 31 -6.26 -12.30 -18.73
N PRO A 32 -6.27 -11.83 -20.00
CA PRO A 32 -5.33 -12.32 -21.01
C PRO A 32 -3.86 -12.03 -20.67
N VAL A 33 -3.60 -10.89 -20.01
CA VAL A 33 -2.24 -10.51 -19.58
C VAL A 33 -1.74 -11.45 -18.48
N SER A 34 -2.60 -11.81 -17.52
CA SER A 34 -2.27 -12.69 -16.40
C SER A 34 -1.82 -14.07 -16.85
N VAL A 35 -2.40 -14.61 -17.94
CA VAL A 35 -2.00 -15.90 -18.51
C VAL A 35 -0.58 -15.82 -19.09
N ARG A 36 -0.29 -14.78 -19.88
CA ARG A 36 1.04 -14.56 -20.45
C ARG A 36 2.08 -14.29 -19.36
N PHE A 37 1.71 -13.49 -18.37
CA PHE A 37 2.53 -13.16 -17.20
C PHE A 37 2.88 -14.41 -16.39
N LYS A 38 1.90 -15.27 -16.10
CA LYS A 38 2.13 -16.56 -15.44
C LYS A 38 3.14 -17.41 -16.20
N LYS A 39 2.92 -17.61 -17.51
CA LYS A 39 3.81 -18.42 -18.36
C LYS A 39 5.24 -17.88 -18.38
N ALA A 40 5.41 -16.57 -18.33
CA ALA A 40 6.74 -15.95 -18.22
C ALA A 40 7.36 -16.21 -16.84
N LEU A 41 6.60 -16.02 -15.76
CA LEU A 41 7.05 -16.23 -14.38
C LEU A 41 7.37 -17.70 -14.06
N ASP A 42 6.67 -18.66 -14.65
CA ASP A 42 6.92 -20.10 -14.45
C ASP A 42 8.38 -20.49 -14.76
N LYS A 43 9.06 -19.72 -15.63
CA LYS A 43 10.47 -19.95 -15.97
C LYS A 43 11.44 -19.56 -14.85
N TYR A 44 11.02 -18.65 -13.97
CA TYR A 44 11.87 -18.06 -12.92
C TYR A 44 11.44 -18.50 -11.51
N LEU A 45 10.13 -18.69 -11.29
CA LEU A 45 9.55 -19.14 -10.03
C LEU A 45 9.44 -20.67 -10.01
N THR A 46 10.58 -21.33 -10.02
CA THR A 46 10.67 -22.80 -10.06
C THR A 46 10.45 -23.46 -8.68
N SER A 47 10.74 -22.75 -7.59
CA SER A 47 10.53 -23.24 -6.22
C SER A 47 9.19 -22.78 -5.63
N LYS A 48 8.52 -23.69 -4.90
CA LYS A 48 7.29 -23.38 -4.15
C LYS A 48 7.65 -22.85 -2.76
N ASN A 49 7.94 -21.56 -2.67
CA ASN A 49 8.24 -20.91 -1.41
C ASN A 49 6.95 -20.69 -0.60
N LEU A 50 6.89 -21.27 0.60
CA LEU A 50 5.77 -21.12 1.52
C LEU A 50 5.71 -19.68 2.03
N ARG A 51 4.55 -19.06 1.96
CA ARG A 51 4.32 -17.73 2.53
C ARG A 51 4.21 -17.84 4.05
N SER A 52 4.86 -16.92 4.75
CA SER A 52 4.70 -16.78 6.20
C SER A 52 3.30 -16.29 6.54
N LYS A 53 2.74 -16.74 7.69
CA LYS A 53 1.51 -16.19 8.27
C LYS A 53 1.60 -14.68 8.55
N LYS A 54 2.81 -14.12 8.64
CA LYS A 54 3.05 -12.68 8.78
C LYS A 54 2.69 -11.89 7.52
N TRP A 55 2.66 -12.53 6.35
CA TRP A 55 2.33 -11.88 5.08
C TRP A 55 0.85 -12.04 4.76
N ILE A 56 0.07 -11.01 5.12
CA ILE A 56 -1.35 -10.90 4.80
C ILE A 56 -1.55 -10.73 3.29
N SER A 57 -2.38 -11.59 2.67
CA SER A 57 -2.71 -11.46 1.24
C SER A 57 -3.72 -10.34 1.02
N THR A 58 -3.49 -9.50 0.02
CA THR A 58 -4.46 -8.51 -0.46
C THR A 58 -5.02 -8.87 -1.84
N SER A 59 -4.68 -10.02 -2.41
CA SER A 59 -5.24 -10.51 -3.68
C SER A 59 -6.14 -11.73 -3.54
N VAL A 60 -6.19 -12.32 -2.34
CA VAL A 60 -7.01 -13.48 -2.01
C VAL A 60 -7.83 -13.15 -0.77
N PRO A 61 -9.16 -13.38 -0.78
CA PRO A 61 -10.02 -13.18 0.40
C PRO A 61 -9.56 -14.00 1.60
N GLU A 62 -9.80 -13.47 2.82
CA GLU A 62 -9.34 -14.07 4.07
C GLU A 62 -9.78 -15.52 4.27
N HIS A 63 -11.04 -15.84 3.97
CA HIS A 63 -11.56 -17.22 4.06
C HIS A 63 -10.84 -18.21 3.15
N SER A 64 -10.04 -17.71 2.19
CA SER A 64 -9.28 -18.50 1.21
C SER A 64 -7.76 -18.42 1.42
N TRP A 65 -7.27 -17.86 2.53
CA TRP A 65 -5.81 -17.76 2.78
C TRP A 65 -5.11 -19.11 2.98
N ASP A 66 -5.83 -20.14 3.42
CA ASP A 66 -5.30 -21.51 3.56
C ASP A 66 -5.37 -22.32 2.26
N SER A 67 -5.93 -21.74 1.18
CA SER A 67 -5.99 -22.40 -0.12
C SER A 67 -4.57 -22.66 -0.70
N PRO A 68 -4.40 -23.69 -1.54
CA PRO A 68 -3.12 -23.94 -2.21
C PRO A 68 -2.59 -22.73 -2.98
N LEU A 69 -3.48 -21.89 -3.53
CA LEU A 69 -3.13 -20.65 -4.23
C LEU A 69 -2.47 -19.64 -3.28
N ALA A 70 -3.03 -19.43 -2.09
CA ALA A 70 -2.55 -18.43 -1.15
C ALA A 70 -1.39 -18.91 -0.27
N ARG A 71 -1.19 -20.22 -0.11
CA ARG A 71 -0.10 -20.75 0.73
C ARG A 71 1.30 -20.48 0.17
N TYR A 72 1.44 -20.33 -1.14
CA TYR A 72 2.75 -20.23 -1.80
C TYR A 72 2.84 -18.97 -2.66
N ALA A 73 4.05 -18.39 -2.77
CA ALA A 73 4.32 -17.25 -3.62
C ALA A 73 4.62 -17.66 -5.07
N THR A 74 3.72 -18.43 -5.69
CA THR A 74 3.90 -18.98 -7.06
C THR A 74 3.52 -17.98 -8.14
N SER A 75 3.84 -18.32 -9.40
CA SER A 75 3.35 -17.61 -10.59
C SER A 75 1.82 -17.48 -10.62
N ASP A 76 1.08 -18.50 -10.20
CA ASP A 76 -0.39 -18.46 -10.07
C ASP A 76 -0.83 -17.37 -9.09
N TYR A 77 -0.17 -17.27 -7.93
CA TYR A 77 -0.46 -16.25 -6.93
C TYR A 77 -0.16 -14.84 -7.45
N GLN A 78 0.98 -14.65 -8.13
CA GLN A 78 1.35 -13.35 -8.72
C GLN A 78 0.40 -12.97 -9.87
N ALA A 79 0.01 -13.92 -10.71
CA ALA A 79 -0.96 -13.70 -11.77
C ALA A 79 -2.34 -13.38 -11.22
N ASN A 80 -2.74 -13.99 -10.10
CA ASN A 80 -3.96 -13.64 -9.38
C ASN A 80 -3.89 -12.19 -8.85
N ASN A 81 -2.78 -11.77 -8.25
CA ASN A 81 -2.61 -10.38 -7.80
C ASN A 81 -2.81 -9.36 -8.92
N LEU A 82 -2.30 -9.62 -10.13
CA LEU A 82 -2.39 -8.70 -11.26
C LEU A 82 -3.85 -8.42 -11.70
N LYS A 83 -4.73 -9.43 -11.61
CA LYS A 83 -6.10 -9.36 -12.16
C LYS A 83 -7.19 -9.20 -11.10
N SER A 84 -6.92 -9.57 -9.85
CA SER A 84 -7.89 -9.53 -8.77
C SER A 84 -7.86 -8.18 -8.07
N PRO A 85 -8.99 -7.73 -7.50
CA PRO A 85 -9.04 -6.51 -6.67
C PRO A 85 -8.03 -6.56 -5.53
N VAL A 86 -7.53 -5.38 -5.14
CA VAL A 86 -6.64 -5.24 -3.97
C VAL A 86 -7.47 -5.02 -2.71
N LEU A 87 -7.56 -6.04 -1.87
CA LEU A 87 -8.26 -6.07 -0.58
C LEU A 87 -7.43 -5.37 0.52
N PHE A 88 -7.07 -4.11 0.28
CA PHE A 88 -6.14 -3.37 1.14
C PHE A 88 -6.77 -3.01 2.49
N TYR A 89 -8.04 -2.60 2.51
CA TYR A 89 -8.74 -2.26 3.75
C TYR A 89 -8.86 -3.47 4.67
N GLU A 90 -9.27 -4.62 4.12
CA GLU A 90 -9.39 -5.89 4.83
C GLU A 90 -8.03 -6.35 5.38
N GLY A 91 -6.96 -6.17 4.59
CA GLY A 91 -5.60 -6.42 5.06
C GLY A 91 -5.20 -5.53 6.23
N LEU A 92 -5.52 -4.24 6.17
CA LEU A 92 -5.25 -3.29 7.25
C LEU A 92 -6.02 -3.59 8.55
N GLN A 93 -7.20 -4.23 8.47
CA GLN A 93 -7.94 -4.67 9.66
C GLN A 93 -7.17 -5.71 10.51
N LYS A 94 -6.13 -6.33 9.96
CA LYS A 94 -5.27 -7.29 10.68
C LYS A 94 -4.08 -6.66 11.37
N VAL A 95 -3.87 -5.36 11.18
CA VAL A 95 -2.81 -4.62 11.88
C VAL A 95 -3.21 -4.49 13.35
N PRO A 96 -2.35 -4.90 14.30
CA PRO A 96 -2.65 -4.77 15.72
C PRO A 96 -2.72 -3.29 16.13
N LYS A 97 -3.46 -3.01 17.20
CA LYS A 97 -3.43 -1.69 17.84
C LYS A 97 -1.99 -1.34 18.27
N ASN A 98 -1.70 -0.04 18.34
CA ASN A 98 -0.39 0.48 18.71
C ASN A 98 0.76 0.12 17.76
N ALA A 99 0.50 -0.41 16.56
CA ALA A 99 1.53 -0.75 15.60
C ALA A 99 2.34 0.47 15.11
N ILE A 100 3.54 0.19 14.62
CA ILE A 100 4.33 1.08 13.76
C ILE A 100 4.23 0.54 12.35
N ILE A 101 3.77 1.36 11.42
CA ILE A 101 3.53 1.02 10.03
C ILE A 101 4.51 1.80 9.18
N ILE A 102 5.33 1.07 8.43
CA ILE A 102 6.35 1.64 7.54
C ILE A 102 5.89 1.42 6.10
N GLU A 103 5.61 2.51 5.39
CA GLU A 103 5.32 2.46 3.96
C GLU A 103 6.63 2.39 3.17
N VAL A 104 6.88 1.22 2.58
CA VAL A 104 8.04 0.95 1.72
C VAL A 104 7.66 1.27 0.28
N ALA A 105 7.85 2.52 -0.12
CA ALA A 105 7.54 3.02 -1.45
C ALA A 105 8.39 4.26 -1.76
N PRO A 106 8.56 4.62 -3.05
CA PRO A 106 9.29 5.83 -3.44
C PRO A 106 8.58 7.13 -3.06
N ILE A 107 7.30 7.04 -2.70
CA ILE A 107 6.45 8.14 -2.23
C ILE A 107 5.48 7.62 -1.18
N GLY A 108 5.13 8.43 -0.18
CA GLY A 108 4.10 8.11 0.82
C GLY A 108 2.67 8.28 0.32
N LEU A 109 2.27 7.56 -0.72
CA LEU A 109 0.95 7.69 -1.35
C LEU A 109 -0.17 7.18 -0.46
N LEU A 110 0.07 6.10 0.30
CA LEU A 110 -0.96 5.41 1.06
C LEU A 110 -1.13 5.95 2.49
N GLN A 111 -0.27 6.87 2.93
CA GLN A 111 -0.28 7.44 4.29
C GLN A 111 -1.67 7.89 4.77
N SER A 112 -2.43 8.59 3.92
CA SER A 112 -3.76 9.09 4.30
C SER A 112 -4.78 7.97 4.52
N VAL A 113 -4.74 6.93 3.68
CA VAL A 113 -5.61 5.75 3.77
C VAL A 113 -5.23 4.90 4.97
N ILE A 114 -3.93 4.66 5.17
CA ILE A 114 -3.41 3.88 6.30
C ILE A 114 -3.84 4.55 7.62
N LYS A 115 -3.51 5.82 7.83
CA LYS A 115 -3.82 6.55 9.08
C LYS A 115 -5.31 6.57 9.41
N ARG A 116 -6.16 6.77 8.41
CA ARG A 116 -7.62 6.75 8.58
C ARG A 116 -8.13 5.37 9.01
N THR A 117 -7.50 4.31 8.53
CA THR A 117 -7.95 2.93 8.76
C THR A 117 -7.47 2.38 10.11
N VAL A 118 -6.21 2.62 10.47
CA VAL A 118 -5.61 2.01 11.68
C VAL A 118 -5.76 2.85 12.95
N GLY A 119 -6.24 4.09 12.82
CA GLY A 119 -6.51 4.99 13.94
C GLY A 119 -5.28 5.71 14.52
N PRO A 120 -5.50 6.60 15.49
CA PRO A 120 -4.47 7.49 16.05
C PRO A 120 -3.44 6.76 16.93
N ASP A 121 -3.82 5.59 17.45
CA ASP A 121 -2.96 4.77 18.29
C ASP A 121 -1.78 4.20 17.50
N CYS A 122 -1.86 4.12 16.17
CA CYS A 122 -0.78 3.63 15.33
C CYS A 122 0.10 4.78 14.82
N ILE A 123 1.40 4.50 14.66
CA ILE A 123 2.29 5.42 13.94
C ILE A 123 2.42 4.92 12.51
N SER A 124 2.21 5.79 11.53
CA SER A 124 2.49 5.52 10.14
C SER A 124 3.56 6.47 9.62
N VAL A 125 4.62 5.91 9.04
CA VAL A 125 5.73 6.63 8.42
C VAL A 125 5.89 6.18 6.98
N SER A 126 6.28 7.10 6.11
CA SER A 126 6.78 6.79 4.78
C SER A 126 8.29 6.97 4.76
N LEU A 127 8.99 6.14 3.99
CA LEU A 127 10.45 6.17 3.90
C LEU A 127 10.98 7.21 2.90
N GLN A 128 10.14 7.68 1.97
CA GLN A 128 10.52 8.65 0.95
C GLN A 128 9.39 9.67 0.70
N LYS A 129 9.77 10.89 0.33
CA LYS A 129 8.84 11.96 -0.01
C LYS A 129 9.15 12.49 -1.40
N ARG A 130 8.10 12.54 -2.24
CA ARG A 130 8.18 13.10 -3.59
C ARG A 130 8.63 14.56 -3.51
N ASN A 131 9.53 14.95 -4.41
CA ASN A 131 10.06 16.33 -4.50
C ASN A 131 10.67 16.82 -3.17
N TYR A 132 11.29 15.92 -2.39
CA TYR A 132 12.07 16.29 -1.23
C TYR A 132 13.56 16.35 -1.63
N ASP A 133 14.21 17.47 -1.31
CA ASP A 133 15.56 17.80 -1.78
C ASP A 133 16.60 16.74 -1.39
N ASN A 134 16.50 16.22 -0.16
CA ASN A 134 17.40 15.19 0.35
C ASN A 134 16.64 14.00 0.95
N ASN A 135 16.28 13.02 0.11
CA ASN A 135 15.53 11.85 0.59
C ASN A 135 16.31 10.98 1.60
N LEU A 136 17.64 11.12 1.70
CA LEU A 136 18.43 10.45 2.73
C LEU A 136 18.13 11.03 4.12
N GLU A 137 18.08 12.36 4.22
CA GLU A 137 17.67 13.05 5.44
C GLU A 137 16.22 12.73 5.81
N PHE A 138 15.31 12.73 4.83
CA PHE A 138 13.92 12.33 5.05
C PHE A 138 13.81 10.91 5.60
N PHE A 139 14.57 9.97 5.03
CA PHE A 139 14.62 8.58 5.47
C PHE A 139 15.08 8.47 6.93
N PHE A 140 16.18 9.11 7.31
CA PHE A 140 16.65 9.11 8.70
C PHE A 140 15.65 9.78 9.66
N THR A 141 14.97 10.83 9.21
CA THR A 141 13.89 11.47 9.97
C THR A 141 12.72 10.51 10.19
N ALA A 142 12.33 9.74 9.17
CA ALA A 142 11.27 8.74 9.27
C ALA A 142 11.64 7.59 10.22
N LEU A 143 12.90 7.16 10.21
CA LEU A 143 13.42 6.19 11.18
C LEU A 143 13.39 6.74 12.61
N GLY A 144 13.84 7.97 12.84
CA GLY A 144 13.77 8.64 14.15
C GLY A 144 12.35 8.75 14.70
N LYS A 145 11.36 9.05 13.83
CA LYS A 145 9.94 9.04 14.21
C LYS A 145 9.46 7.65 14.64
N SER A 146 9.97 6.60 14.01
CA SER A 146 9.60 5.22 14.33
C SER A 146 10.16 4.76 15.68
N THR A 147 11.38 5.18 16.02
CA THR A 147 12.03 4.81 17.29
C THR A 147 11.46 5.54 18.50
N THR A 148 10.97 6.76 18.32
CA THR A 148 10.35 7.61 19.37
C THR A 148 9.24 6.88 20.14
N LYS A 149 8.43 6.06 19.46
CA LYS A 149 7.37 5.28 20.10
C LYS A 149 7.88 4.06 20.86
N LEU A 150 8.95 3.44 20.35
CA LEU A 150 9.55 2.25 20.98
C LEU A 150 10.22 2.60 22.31
N THR A 151 10.71 3.84 22.45
CA THR A 151 11.45 4.29 23.64
C THR A 151 10.59 5.04 24.65
N GLY A 152 9.33 5.38 24.33
CA GLY A 152 8.45 6.18 25.20
C GLY A 152 8.88 7.64 25.38
N SER A 153 9.94 8.07 24.68
CA SER A 153 10.53 9.39 24.81
C SER A 153 10.04 10.31 23.69
N CYS A 154 9.46 11.45 24.04
CA CYS A 154 9.01 12.48 23.09
C CYS A 154 10.22 13.17 22.43
N VAL A 155 10.64 12.69 21.26
CA VAL A 155 11.63 13.39 20.43
C VAL A 155 10.90 14.51 19.68
N ARG A 156 10.90 15.72 20.25
CA ARG A 156 10.54 16.92 19.48
C ARG A 156 11.62 17.13 18.41
N LEU A 157 11.24 16.96 17.15
CA LEU A 157 12.08 17.37 16.03
C LEU A 157 12.13 18.91 15.99
N PRO A 158 13.32 19.53 15.99
CA PRO A 158 13.41 20.96 15.76
C PRO A 158 13.05 21.26 14.29
N GLY A 159 12.04 22.08 14.04
CA GLY A 159 11.78 22.65 12.71
C GLY A 159 10.45 22.35 12.03
N ALA A 160 9.49 21.67 12.67
CA ALA A 160 8.13 21.61 12.14
C ALA A 160 7.39 22.91 12.50
N GLY A 161 7.58 23.96 11.68
CA GLY A 161 6.68 25.10 11.65
C GLY A 161 5.25 24.61 11.47
N MET A 162 4.33 25.17 12.25
CA MET A 162 2.90 25.08 12.01
C MET A 162 2.62 25.61 10.61
N GLU A 163 2.38 24.73 9.64
CA GLU A 163 1.59 25.11 8.48
C GLU A 163 0.13 25.08 8.94
N ASP A 164 -0.46 26.28 8.95
CA ASP A 164 -1.83 26.57 9.27
C ASP A 164 -2.79 25.53 8.68
N THR A 165 -3.64 24.99 9.55
CA THR A 165 -4.89 24.35 9.17
C THR A 165 -5.81 25.40 8.57
N GLY A 166 -5.64 25.70 7.28
CA GLY A 166 -6.55 26.50 6.48
C GLY A 166 -6.94 25.72 5.25
N TYR A 167 -8.03 24.96 5.34
CA TYR A 167 -8.81 24.59 4.15
C TYR A 167 -10.12 25.40 4.18
N PRO A 168 -10.52 26.01 3.04
CA PRO A 168 -11.84 26.59 2.88
C PRO A 168 -12.96 25.54 2.89
#